data_AF-A0A1H8PXV4-F1
#
_entry.id   AF-A0A1H8PXV4-F1
#
_cell.length_a   1.000
_cell.length_b   1.000
_cell.length_c   1.000
_cell.angle_alpha   90.00
_cell.angle_beta   90.00
_cell.angle_gamma   90.00
#
_symmetry.space_group_name_H-M   'P 1'
#
loop_
_entity.id
_entity.type
_entity.pdbx_description
1 polymer ?
#
loop_
_entity_poly.entity_id
_entity_poly.type
_entity_poly.pdbx_seq_one_letter_code
_entity_poly.pdbx_strand_id
1 'polypeptide(L)'
;MRRADGAGLRTGLAPMLAAVDRTFPTAVVADELASAVAEGLAHGACGWIDDDLAFLEPWGFLLQDVQVPAFIRQGAQDLMVPFAHGRWLAAHIPGADAELDSGQGHMSLGLGDFSPVLDKLTASWRSGFAPGCPAGRGQPAACTSRSVGTWSASRGPQLDLYSVGVFQ
;
A
#
# COMPACT_ATOMS: atom_id res chain seq x y z
N MET A 1 -8.68 24.99 -2.23
CA MET A 1 -8.27 23.94 -3.19
C MET A 1 -9.37 23.77 -4.23
N ARG A 2 -9.01 23.60 -5.51
CA ARG A 2 -9.97 23.21 -6.56
C ARG A 2 -10.50 21.82 -6.20
N ARG A 3 -11.80 21.57 -6.37
CA ARG A 3 -12.37 20.23 -6.20
C ARG A 3 -11.69 19.29 -7.19
N ALA A 4 -11.14 18.18 -6.71
CA ALA A 4 -10.60 17.14 -7.57
C ALA A 4 -11.76 16.45 -8.30
N ASP A 5 -11.57 16.14 -9.58
CA ASP A 5 -12.46 15.37 -10.44
C ASP A 5 -11.63 14.36 -11.24
N GLY A 6 -12.26 13.33 -11.81
CA GLY A 6 -11.52 12.27 -12.52
C GLY A 6 -10.74 12.78 -13.73
N ALA A 7 -11.22 13.82 -14.41
CA ALA A 7 -10.50 14.45 -15.52
C ALA A 7 -9.19 15.11 -15.05
N GLY A 8 -9.24 15.86 -13.95
CA GLY A 8 -8.08 16.45 -13.32
C GLY A 8 -7.11 15.40 -12.82
N LEU A 9 -7.60 14.33 -12.19
CA LEU A 9 -6.79 13.21 -11.75
C LEU A 9 -6.06 12.53 -12.91
N ARG A 10 -6.76 12.20 -14.01
CA ARG A 10 -6.14 11.61 -15.20
C ARG A 10 -5.06 12.50 -15.80
N THR A 11 -5.30 13.82 -15.81
CA THR A 11 -4.31 14.80 -16.29
C THR A 11 -3.07 14.81 -15.38
N GLY A 12 -3.27 14.79 -14.06
CA GLY A 12 -2.17 14.78 -13.09
C GLY A 12 -1.35 13.49 -13.07
N LEU A 13 -2.01 12.34 -13.24
CA LEU A 13 -1.33 11.02 -13.26
C LEU A 13 -0.64 10.72 -14.58
N ALA A 14 -1.13 11.24 -15.72
CA ALA A 14 -0.59 10.95 -17.05
C ALA A 14 0.95 10.96 -17.18
N PRO A 15 1.71 11.93 -16.65
CA PRO A 15 3.18 11.92 -16.73
C PRO A 15 3.85 10.82 -15.91
N MET A 16 3.17 10.24 -14.92
CA MET A 16 3.69 9.18 -14.04
C MET A 16 3.33 7.77 -14.52
N LEU A 17 2.54 7.64 -15.60
CA LEU A 17 2.06 6.35 -16.08
C LEU A 17 2.84 5.86 -17.31
N ALA A 18 3.35 4.63 -17.21
CA ALA A 18 3.85 3.91 -18.37
C ALA A 18 2.74 3.67 -19.40
N ALA A 19 3.13 3.37 -20.64
CA ALA A 19 2.18 3.14 -21.72
C ALA A 19 1.15 2.04 -21.38
N VAL A 20 1.58 0.98 -20.70
CA VAL A 20 0.70 -0.12 -20.26
C VAL A 20 -0.36 0.34 -19.26
N ASP A 21 -0.13 1.40 -18.50
CA ASP A 21 -1.03 1.87 -17.45
C ASP A 21 -2.08 2.89 -17.92
N ARG A 22 -1.88 3.51 -19.08
CA ARG A 22 -2.67 4.69 -19.51
C ARG A 22 -4.15 4.42 -19.74
N THR A 23 -4.53 3.15 -19.92
CA THR A 23 -5.92 2.73 -20.15
C THR A 23 -6.66 2.40 -18.84
N PHE A 24 -5.93 2.13 -17.75
CA PHE A 24 -6.51 1.73 -16.47
C PHE A 24 -7.31 2.82 -15.75
N PRO A 25 -6.91 4.11 -15.73
CA PRO A 25 -7.75 5.16 -15.17
C PRO A 25 -8.86 5.52 -16.16
N THR A 26 -9.80 4.58 -16.33
CA THR A 26 -11.08 4.81 -17.01
C THR A 26 -11.82 5.96 -16.33
N ALA A 27 -12.81 6.56 -16.99
CA ALA A 27 -13.55 7.69 -16.41
C ALA A 27 -14.11 7.37 -15.02
N VAL A 28 -14.76 6.21 -14.87
CA VAL A 28 -15.35 5.78 -13.60
C VAL A 28 -14.28 5.56 -12.53
N VAL A 29 -13.22 4.82 -12.85
CA VAL A 29 -12.11 4.59 -11.89
C VAL A 29 -11.45 5.90 -11.47
N ALA A 30 -11.28 6.83 -12.41
CA ALA A 30 -10.68 8.12 -12.12
C ALA A 30 -11.57 9.00 -11.24
N ASP A 31 -12.89 8.98 -11.43
CA ASP A 31 -13.83 9.71 -10.57
C ASP A 31 -13.87 9.13 -9.15
N GLU A 32 -13.84 7.80 -9.02
CA GLU A 32 -13.75 7.13 -7.71
C GLU A 32 -12.43 7.44 -7.01
N LEU A 33 -11.29 7.36 -7.72
CA LEU A 33 -9.98 7.69 -7.15
C LEU A 33 -9.88 9.17 -6.77
N ALA A 34 -10.43 10.08 -7.57
CA ALA A 34 -10.49 11.51 -7.23
C ALA A 34 -11.35 11.75 -5.98
N SER A 35 -12.47 11.02 -5.84
CA SER A 35 -13.34 11.08 -4.66
C SER A 35 -12.66 10.53 -3.41
N ALA A 36 -11.98 9.38 -3.53
CA ALA A 36 -11.23 8.77 -2.43
C ALA A 36 -10.10 9.67 -1.94
N VAL A 37 -9.34 10.28 -2.86
CA VAL A 37 -8.27 11.25 -2.50
C VAL A 37 -8.87 12.50 -1.84
N ALA A 38 -9.99 13.02 -2.35
CA ALA A 38 -10.65 14.17 -1.76
C ALA A 38 -11.16 13.89 -0.35
N GLU A 39 -11.71 12.69 -0.11
CA GLU A 39 -12.16 12.24 1.22
C GLU A 39 -10.96 12.04 2.17
N GLY A 40 -9.90 11.35 1.74
CA GLY A 40 -8.70 11.13 2.54
C GLY A 40 -8.02 12.44 2.97
N LEU A 41 -8.11 13.47 2.14
CA LEU A 41 -7.56 14.81 2.41
C LEU A 41 -8.56 15.79 3.02
N ALA A 42 -9.80 15.37 3.32
CA ALA A 42 -10.87 16.26 3.79
C ALA A 42 -10.51 16.96 5.11
N HIS A 43 -9.66 16.35 5.93
CA HIS A 43 -9.20 16.87 7.21
C HIS A 43 -7.77 17.44 7.16
N GLY A 44 -7.22 17.65 5.96
CA GLY A 44 -5.85 18.13 5.73
C GLY A 44 -4.89 17.02 5.29
N ALA A 45 -3.62 17.39 5.10
CA ALA A 45 -2.60 16.50 4.54
C ALA A 45 -1.73 15.80 5.60
N CYS A 46 -2.02 15.95 6.90
CA CYS A 46 -1.17 15.38 7.95
C CYS A 46 -1.06 13.86 7.85
N GLY A 47 -2.16 13.15 7.54
CA GLY A 47 -2.11 11.69 7.36
C GLY A 47 -1.20 11.28 6.19
N TRP A 48 -1.27 12.00 5.06
CA TRP A 48 -0.36 11.77 3.94
C TRP A 48 1.10 12.04 4.35
N ILE A 49 1.36 13.15 5.05
CA ILE A 49 2.72 13.47 5.53
C ILE A 49 3.24 12.39 6.47
N ASP A 50 2.40 11.88 7.38
CA ASP A 50 2.76 10.79 8.28
C ASP A 50 3.09 9.50 7.51
N ASP A 51 2.34 9.18 6.44
CA ASP A 51 2.64 8.05 5.54
C ASP A 51 3.99 8.22 4.84
N ASP A 52 4.29 9.43 4.33
CA ASP A 52 5.57 9.72 3.67
C ASP A 52 6.76 9.63 4.65
N LEU A 53 6.56 10.07 5.90
CA LEU A 53 7.57 9.98 6.95
C LEU A 53 7.81 8.53 7.41
N ALA A 54 6.79 7.67 7.36
CA ALA A 54 6.93 6.26 7.70
C ALA A 54 7.94 5.51 6.79
N PHE A 55 8.23 6.02 5.60
CA PHE A 55 9.29 5.48 4.72
C PHE A 55 10.70 5.77 5.23
N LEU A 56 10.88 6.82 6.05
CA LEU A 56 12.19 7.29 6.50
C LEU A 56 12.59 6.71 7.87
N GLU A 57 11.62 6.15 8.60
CA GLU A 57 11.81 5.63 9.95
C GLU A 57 11.97 4.11 9.97
N PRO A 58 12.69 3.54 10.94
CA PRO A 58 12.74 2.09 11.13
C PRO A 58 11.35 1.51 11.42
N TRP A 59 10.95 0.47 10.71
CA TRP A 59 9.62 -0.15 10.81
C TRP A 59 9.40 -1.00 12.08
N GLY A 60 10.40 -1.10 12.95
CA GLY A 60 10.33 -1.90 14.18
C GLY A 60 10.54 -3.41 13.99
N PHE A 61 10.87 -3.85 12.77
CA PHE A 61 11.31 -5.22 12.47
C PHE A 61 12.32 -5.19 11.32
N LEU A 62 13.11 -6.26 11.19
CA LEU A 62 14.02 -6.42 10.06
C LEU A 62 13.36 -7.33 9.02
N LEU A 63 13.65 -7.14 7.73
CA LEU A 63 13.04 -7.95 6.66
C LEU A 63 13.35 -9.44 6.79
N GLN A 64 14.51 -9.79 7.35
CA GLN A 64 14.87 -11.18 7.66
C GLN A 64 14.01 -11.81 8.77
N ASP A 65 13.32 -10.99 9.58
CA ASP A 65 12.46 -11.46 10.66
C ASP A 65 11.05 -11.82 10.14
N VAL A 66 10.76 -11.57 8.87
CA VAL A 66 9.50 -11.95 8.23
C VAL A 66 9.47 -13.47 8.05
N GLN A 67 8.67 -14.15 8.87
CA GLN A 67 8.48 -15.62 8.84
C GLN A 67 7.16 -16.06 8.19
N VAL A 68 6.37 -15.09 7.73
CA VAL A 68 5.04 -15.33 7.15
C VAL A 68 5.16 -15.42 5.63
N PRO A 69 4.24 -16.11 4.92
CA PRO A 69 4.24 -16.11 3.46
C PRO A 69 4.20 -14.68 2.92
N ALA A 70 5.21 -14.32 2.13
CA ALA A 70 5.33 -13.01 1.50
C ALA A 70 5.32 -13.18 -0.01
N PHE A 71 4.38 -12.49 -0.67
CA PHE A 71 4.29 -12.43 -2.12
C PHE A 71 4.66 -11.03 -2.61
N ILE A 72 5.65 -10.95 -3.50
CA ILE A 72 6.17 -9.70 -4.04
C ILE A 72 5.83 -9.66 -5.52
N ARG A 73 5.06 -8.65 -5.95
CA ARG A 73 4.72 -8.43 -7.35
C ARG A 73 5.23 -7.06 -7.77
N GLN A 74 6.05 -7.01 -8.83
CA GLN A 74 6.60 -5.74 -9.33
C GLN A 74 6.66 -5.75 -10.85
N GLY A 75 6.26 -4.63 -11.45
CA GLY A 75 6.30 -4.41 -12.89
C GLY A 75 7.57 -3.68 -13.32
N ALA A 76 8.23 -4.13 -14.40
CA ALA A 76 9.42 -3.44 -14.90
C ALA A 76 9.11 -2.12 -15.61
N GLN A 77 7.84 -1.88 -15.97
CA GLN A 77 7.39 -0.62 -16.58
C GLN A 77 6.82 0.34 -15.52
N ASP A 78 6.83 -0.01 -14.23
CA ASP A 78 6.39 0.89 -13.18
C ASP A 78 7.32 2.12 -13.12
N LEU A 79 6.74 3.31 -13.36
CA LEU A 79 7.45 4.58 -13.31
C LEU A 79 7.30 5.29 -11.95
N MET A 80 6.46 4.76 -11.07
CA MET A 80 6.22 5.28 -9.72
C MET A 80 7.12 4.57 -8.69
N VAL A 81 7.30 3.26 -8.84
CA VAL A 81 8.18 2.45 -7.99
C VAL A 81 9.24 1.75 -8.85
N PRO A 82 10.55 2.01 -8.62
CA PRO A 82 11.60 1.37 -9.39
C PRO A 82 11.58 -0.16 -9.28
N PHE A 83 11.76 -0.87 -10.40
CA PHE A 83 11.84 -2.33 -10.44
C PHE A 83 12.91 -2.93 -9.49
N ALA A 84 13.96 -2.15 -9.20
CA ALA A 84 14.99 -2.51 -8.24
C ALA A 84 14.43 -2.77 -6.83
N HIS A 85 13.35 -2.09 -6.41
CA HIS A 85 12.73 -2.34 -5.10
C HIS A 85 12.14 -3.74 -5.00
N GLY A 86 11.38 -4.19 -5.99
CA GLY A 86 10.84 -5.55 -5.99
C GLY A 86 11.95 -6.60 -5.94
N ARG A 87 13.03 -6.38 -6.71
CA ARG A 87 14.22 -7.25 -6.67
C ARG A 87 14.90 -7.26 -5.32
N TRP A 88 15.04 -6.09 -4.70
CA TRP A 88 15.67 -5.95 -3.40
C TRP A 88 14.85 -6.64 -2.32
N LEU A 89 13.54 -6.39 -2.25
CA LEU A 89 12.65 -7.06 -1.29
C LEU A 89 12.69 -8.58 -1.45
N ALA A 90 12.65 -9.09 -2.68
CA ALA A 90 12.71 -10.52 -2.96
C ALA A 90 14.02 -11.18 -2.51
N ALA A 91 15.11 -10.42 -2.49
CA ALA A 91 16.40 -10.91 -2.02
C ALA A 91 16.56 -10.85 -0.49
N HIS A 92 15.79 -9.99 0.21
CA HIS A 92 15.97 -9.72 1.64
C HIS A 92 14.87 -10.31 2.54
N ILE A 93 13.74 -10.72 1.98
CA ILE A 93 12.67 -11.41 2.71
C ILE A 93 12.84 -12.93 2.55
N PRO A 94 13.08 -13.69 3.63
CA PRO A 94 13.25 -15.13 3.57
C PRO A 94 12.01 -15.82 3.02
N GLY A 95 12.19 -16.68 2.01
CA GLY A 95 11.10 -17.47 1.45
C GLY A 95 10.07 -16.66 0.65
N ALA A 96 10.38 -15.41 0.27
CA ALA A 96 9.49 -14.61 -0.56
C ALA A 96 9.23 -15.28 -1.93
N ASP A 97 7.97 -15.33 -2.33
CA ASP A 97 7.54 -15.66 -3.68
C ASP A 97 7.50 -14.36 -4.50
N ALA A 98 8.31 -14.26 -5.55
CA ALA A 98 8.47 -13.03 -6.31
C ALA A 98 8.02 -13.20 -7.77
N GLU A 99 7.04 -12.40 -8.18
CA GLU A 99 6.58 -12.27 -9.56
C GLU A 99 7.00 -10.89 -10.10
N LEU A 100 8.13 -10.90 -10.81
CA LEU A 100 8.73 -9.70 -11.39
C LEU A 100 8.43 -9.67 -12.89
N ASP A 101 7.41 -8.93 -13.30
CA ASP A 101 6.85 -8.96 -14.66
C ASP A 101 7.33 -7.79 -15.51
N SER A 102 7.99 -8.11 -16.63
CA SER A 102 8.46 -7.11 -17.61
C SER A 102 7.35 -6.33 -18.34
N GLY A 103 6.13 -6.87 -18.34
CA GLY A 103 4.98 -6.33 -19.04
C GLY A 103 4.09 -5.42 -18.21
N GLN A 104 4.27 -5.35 -16.89
CA GLN A 104 3.37 -4.62 -15.99
C GLN A 104 3.92 -3.24 -15.60
N GLY A 105 3.01 -2.29 -15.40
CA GLY A 105 3.23 -0.98 -14.79
C GLY A 105 2.52 -0.87 -13.43
N HIS A 106 2.49 0.33 -12.85
CA HIS A 106 1.93 0.57 -11.52
C HIS A 106 0.44 0.26 -11.45
N MET A 107 -0.34 0.75 -12.42
CA MET A 107 -1.79 0.61 -12.43
C MET A 107 -2.20 -0.80 -12.84
N SER A 108 -1.48 -1.40 -13.79
CA SER A 108 -1.81 -2.73 -14.30
C SER A 108 -1.62 -3.83 -13.25
N LEU A 109 -0.70 -3.64 -12.29
CA LEU A 109 -0.51 -4.56 -11.16
C LEU A 109 -1.72 -4.63 -10.22
N GLY A 110 -2.35 -3.47 -9.96
CA GLY A 110 -3.44 -3.35 -8.98
C GLY A 110 -4.85 -3.37 -9.59
N LEU A 111 -5.02 -2.84 -10.81
CA LEU A 111 -6.30 -2.71 -11.50
C LEU A 111 -6.45 -3.68 -12.69
N GLY A 112 -5.38 -4.39 -13.04
CA GLY A 112 -5.41 -5.48 -14.02
C GLY A 112 -5.98 -6.76 -13.45
N ASP A 113 -5.55 -7.89 -14.00
CA ASP A 113 -5.94 -9.18 -13.43
C ASP A 113 -5.32 -9.36 -12.04
N PHE A 114 -6.17 -9.20 -11.04
CA PHE A 114 -5.84 -9.35 -9.63
C PHE A 114 -6.16 -10.75 -9.10
N SER A 115 -6.76 -11.62 -9.92
CA SER A 115 -7.14 -12.99 -9.52
C SER A 115 -5.95 -13.80 -9.01
N PRO A 116 -4.75 -13.77 -9.63
CA PRO A 116 -3.60 -14.50 -9.13
C PRO A 116 -3.18 -14.08 -7.71
N VAL A 117 -3.33 -12.79 -7.37
CA VAL A 117 -3.05 -12.28 -6.02
C VAL A 117 -4.06 -12.84 -5.03
N LEU A 118 -5.35 -12.78 -5.37
CA LEU A 118 -6.43 -13.33 -4.53
C LEU A 118 -6.30 -14.84 -4.34
N ASP A 119 -5.87 -15.58 -5.37
CA ASP A 119 -5.63 -17.01 -5.29
C ASP A 119 -4.51 -17.33 -4.31
N LYS A 120 -3.39 -16.58 -4.37
CA LYS A 120 -2.27 -16.73 -3.42
C LYS A 120 -2.69 -16.40 -1.98
N LEU A 121 -3.42 -15.30 -1.79
CA LEU A 121 -3.95 -14.91 -0.48
C LEU A 121 -4.91 -15.97 0.07
N THR A 122 -5.82 -16.49 -0.76
CA THR A 122 -6.78 -17.53 -0.36
C THR A 122 -6.10 -18.85 -0.05
N ALA A 123 -5.10 -19.24 -0.84
CA ALA A 123 -4.30 -20.44 -0.59
C ALA A 123 -3.51 -20.33 0.72
N SER A 124 -2.89 -19.17 0.98
CA SER A 124 -2.16 -18.91 2.23
C SER A 124 -3.08 -18.93 3.45
N TRP A 125 -4.28 -18.35 3.34
CA TRP A 125 -5.27 -18.42 4.42
C TRP A 125 -5.64 -19.88 4.72
N ARG A 126 -5.90 -20.68 3.67
CA ARG A 126 -6.33 -22.07 3.81
C ARG A 126 -5.26 -23.01 4.33
N SER A 127 -3.98 -22.71 4.11
CA SER A 127 -2.86 -23.55 4.58
C SER A 127 -2.62 -23.45 6.09
N GLY A 128 -3.46 -22.72 6.83
CA GLY A 128 -3.35 -22.61 8.28
C GLY A 128 -2.36 -21.54 8.74
N PHE A 129 -1.98 -20.61 7.86
CA PHE A 129 -1.46 -19.33 8.30
C PHE A 129 -2.58 -18.58 9.03
N ALA A 130 -2.74 -18.88 10.32
CA ALA A 130 -3.30 -17.91 11.24
C ALA A 130 -2.22 -16.83 11.38
N PRO A 131 -2.48 -15.55 11.02
CA PRO A 131 -1.60 -14.49 11.50
C PRO A 131 -1.54 -14.71 13.00
N GLY A 132 -0.35 -14.98 13.51
CA GLY A 132 -0.17 -15.19 14.93
C GLY A 132 -0.64 -13.90 15.60
N CYS A 133 -1.90 -13.89 16.04
CA CYS A 133 -2.41 -12.84 16.89
C CYS A 133 -1.48 -12.89 18.08
N PRO A 134 -0.61 -11.89 18.30
CA PRO A 134 0.29 -11.93 19.43
C PRO A 134 -0.63 -11.91 20.64
N ALA A 135 -0.71 -13.03 21.35
CA ALA A 135 -1.39 -13.09 22.62
C ALA A 135 -0.63 -12.16 23.57
N GLY A 136 -1.04 -10.89 23.62
CA GLY A 136 -0.68 -9.89 24.61
C GLY A 136 0.79 -9.48 24.65
N ARG A 137 1.06 -8.25 24.22
CA ARG A 137 1.67 -7.19 25.05
C ARG A 137 1.72 -5.88 24.25
N GLY A 138 0.94 -4.90 24.69
CA GLY A 138 1.03 -3.50 24.23
C GLY A 138 -0.12 -3.06 23.33
N GLN A 139 -0.92 -2.12 23.81
CA GLN A 139 -1.93 -1.37 23.07
C GLN A 139 -1.29 -0.65 21.87
N PRO A 140 -1.99 -0.40 20.74
CA PRO A 140 -1.50 0.53 19.73
C PRO A 140 -1.40 1.92 20.36
N ALA A 141 -0.21 2.51 20.30
CA ALA A 141 0.02 3.90 20.69
C ALA A 141 -0.80 4.78 19.75
N ALA A 142 -1.78 5.48 20.30
CA ALA A 142 -2.44 6.58 19.60
C ALA A 142 -1.38 7.60 19.19
N CYS A 143 -1.46 8.10 17.96
CA CYS A 143 -0.81 9.35 17.57
C CYS A 143 -1.40 10.45 18.47
N THR A 144 -0.73 10.65 19.60
CA THR A 144 -0.99 11.70 20.56
C THR A 144 0.21 12.63 20.44
N SER A 145 -0.06 13.82 19.94
CA SER A 145 0.76 14.97 20.32
C SER A 145 0.93 14.92 21.84
N ARG A 146 2.19 14.83 22.29
CA ARG A 146 2.53 14.52 23.68
C ARG A 146 1.81 15.46 24.65
N SER A 147 0.98 14.90 25.53
CA SER A 147 0.90 15.33 26.93
C SER A 147 0.22 14.26 27.80
N VAL A 148 0.83 14.02 28.97
CA VAL A 148 0.38 13.14 30.05
C VAL A 148 -1.09 13.40 30.42
N GLY A 149 -1.93 12.36 30.37
CA GLY A 149 -3.30 12.42 30.89
C GLY A 149 -4.20 11.31 30.31
N THR A 150 -4.70 10.44 31.17
CA THR A 150 -5.75 9.44 30.89
C THR A 150 -6.98 10.06 30.22
N TRP A 151 -7.68 9.35 29.30
CA TRP A 151 -9.12 9.02 29.35
C TRP A 151 -9.70 8.42 28.03
N SER A 152 -10.45 7.32 28.24
CA SER A 152 -11.64 6.72 27.58
C SER A 152 -11.87 6.71 26.06
N ALA A 153 -12.17 5.49 25.58
CA ALA A 153 -12.53 5.10 24.22
C ALA A 153 -14.00 5.39 23.83
N SER A 154 -14.21 5.71 22.55
CA SER A 154 -15.46 5.45 21.83
C SER A 154 -15.15 4.76 20.49
N ARG A 155 -15.90 3.69 20.20
CA ARG A 155 -15.62 2.62 19.23
C ARG A 155 -16.08 2.97 17.82
N GLY A 156 -15.33 2.54 16.80
CA GLY A 156 -15.76 2.36 15.41
C GLY A 156 -14.73 1.52 14.64
N PRO A 157 -15.12 0.63 13.71
CA PRO A 157 -14.17 -0.19 12.96
C PRO A 157 -13.71 0.56 11.71
N GLN A 158 -12.42 0.89 11.63
CA GLN A 158 -11.78 1.39 10.41
C GLN A 158 -10.86 0.29 9.88
N LEU A 159 -11.07 -0.09 8.61
CA LEU A 159 -10.22 -1.04 7.90
C LEU A 159 -9.00 -0.28 7.41
N ASP A 160 -7.84 -0.53 8.01
CA ASP A 160 -6.57 0.02 7.55
C ASP A 160 -6.10 -0.77 6.32
N LEU A 161 -6.10 -0.11 5.15
CA LEU A 161 -5.45 -0.60 3.94
C LEU A 161 -4.03 -0.01 3.88
N TYR A 162 -3.02 -0.85 4.05
CA TYR A 162 -1.61 -0.47 3.96
C TYR A 162 -1.09 -0.71 2.54
N SER A 163 -0.56 0.34 1.89
CA SER A 163 0.19 0.24 0.63
C SER A 163 1.69 0.23 0.95
N VAL A 164 2.43 -0.74 0.43
CA VAL A 164 3.84 -0.97 0.74
C VAL A 164 4.72 -0.35 -0.34
N GLY A 165 5.62 0.56 0.04
CA GLY A 165 6.77 1.00 -0.76
C GLY A 165 7.95 1.21 0.18
N VAL A 166 9.11 0.61 -0.12
CA VAL A 166 10.37 0.93 0.58
C VAL A 166 11.15 1.86 -0.34
N PHE A 167 11.81 2.89 0.21
CA PHE A 167 12.91 3.60 -0.44
C PHE A 167 14.09 3.66 0.55
N GLN A 168 15.18 2.94 0.24
CA GLN A 168 16.52 3.16 0.81
C GLN A 168 17.52 3.37 -0.32
#